data_AF-A0A7X2FR54-F1
#
_entry.id   AF-A0A7X2FR54-F1
#
_cell.length_a   1.000
_cell.length_b   1.000
_cell.length_c   1.000
_cell.angle_alpha   90.00
_cell.angle_beta   90.00
_cell.angle_gamma   90.00
#
_symmetry.space_group_name_H-M   'P 1'
#
loop_
_entity.id
_entity.type
_entity.pdbx_description
1 polymer ?
#
loop_
_entity_poly.entity_id
_entity_poly.type
_entity_poly.pdbx_seq_one_letter_code
_entity_poly.pdbx_strand_id
1 'polypeptide(L)'
;MTVSSDQSRGSYVANSGPYVFVVPFYFLETSHVRVVRRNPAGVEEILTEGVDYDVSGAGDASGGSITFKAGKEPDSGDGIVIIRNLPITQETDYVENDAFTAETHERALDKLTMINQQQTEELNRAIKLPIGYGGNAVTLNDPVAYRFLRFSSDGTAIEPVEVTSSVTEFAPVLSSPVAEHSLLKYEGGNWSDASGPELLSDIGAEPADADILKADTSDNLTAGFTTDLEELGDSGTATAVIDLTREHLKTLTVTGSFTLAAPSSGSGACDVLVTTNATGGYTIDTSDYDHVVGSYDNSANSVHLFSHRSFGDVHVLLITGLGS
;
A
#
# COMPACT_ATOMS: atom_id res chain seq x y z
N MET A 1 64.68 11.51 -23.03
CA MET A 1 63.77 10.63 -23.80
C MET A 1 62.43 11.29 -23.79
N THR A 2 61.81 11.47 -24.94
CA THR A 2 60.60 12.30 -25.06
C THR A 2 59.32 11.57 -24.66
N VAL A 3 58.39 12.29 -24.04
CA VAL A 3 57.03 11.81 -23.80
C VAL A 3 56.25 11.82 -25.11
N SER A 4 56.06 10.64 -25.71
CA SER A 4 55.34 10.46 -26.99
C SER A 4 54.00 9.74 -26.85
N SER A 5 53.68 9.26 -25.65
CA SER A 5 52.42 8.57 -25.34
C SER A 5 51.52 9.47 -24.51
N ASP A 6 50.22 9.46 -24.80
CA ASP A 6 49.18 10.16 -24.02
C ASP A 6 48.76 9.36 -22.78
N GLN A 7 49.29 8.15 -22.59
CA GLN A 7 48.95 7.30 -21.46
C GLN A 7 49.55 7.86 -20.16
N SER A 8 48.67 8.12 -19.19
CA SER A 8 49.01 8.63 -17.85
C SER A 8 48.35 7.84 -16.71
N ARG A 9 47.62 6.78 -17.06
CA ARG A 9 46.81 5.95 -16.16
C ARG A 9 46.80 4.48 -16.58
N GLY A 10 46.86 3.59 -15.59
CA GLY A 10 46.58 2.16 -15.69
C GLY A 10 45.46 1.76 -14.73
N SER A 11 44.61 0.82 -15.13
CA SER A 11 43.54 0.29 -14.28
C SER A 11 43.53 -1.23 -14.38
N TYR A 12 43.50 -1.90 -13.23
CA TYR A 12 43.59 -3.34 -13.10
C TYR A 12 42.55 -3.83 -12.10
N VAL A 13 42.24 -5.13 -12.17
CA VAL A 13 41.47 -5.83 -11.13
C VAL A 13 42.42 -6.82 -10.47
N ALA A 14 42.46 -6.81 -9.15
CA ALA A 14 43.28 -7.69 -8.36
C ALA A 14 42.70 -9.11 -8.34
N ASN A 15 43.58 -10.09 -8.52
CA ASN A 15 43.30 -11.51 -8.44
C ASN A 15 44.12 -12.12 -7.29
N SER A 16 44.08 -13.44 -7.09
CA SER A 16 44.89 -14.15 -6.08
C SER A 16 46.39 -14.28 -6.44
N GLY A 17 46.99 -13.22 -7.00
CA GLY A 17 48.40 -13.13 -7.38
C GLY A 17 48.68 -13.31 -8.89
N PRO A 18 49.89 -12.93 -9.36
CA PRO A 18 50.91 -12.18 -8.62
C PRO A 18 50.51 -10.71 -8.41
N TYR A 19 50.77 -10.15 -7.22
CA TYR A 19 50.42 -8.77 -6.83
C TYR A 19 51.42 -7.74 -7.39
N VAL A 20 51.74 -7.92 -8.68
CA VAL A 20 52.63 -7.07 -9.45
C VAL A 20 51.82 -6.50 -10.61
N PHE A 21 51.80 -5.17 -10.72
CA PHE A 21 51.04 -4.45 -11.73
C PHE A 21 51.96 -3.57 -12.56
N VAL A 22 51.77 -3.56 -13.88
CA VAL A 22 52.59 -2.74 -14.78
C VAL A 22 52.21 -1.27 -14.63
N VAL A 23 53.20 -0.38 -14.62
CA VAL A 23 53.00 1.06 -14.82
C VAL A 23 53.09 1.31 -16.32
N PRO A 24 51.98 1.60 -17.02
CA PRO A 24 51.96 1.56 -18.49
C PRO A 24 52.46 2.87 -19.14
N PHE A 25 53.16 3.70 -18.38
CA PHE A 25 53.59 5.03 -18.82
C PHE A 25 54.97 5.37 -18.26
N TYR A 26 55.69 6.22 -18.98
CA TYR A 26 56.97 6.76 -18.53
C TYR A 26 56.81 7.70 -17.33
N PHE A 27 57.71 7.60 -16.36
CA PHE A 27 57.80 8.44 -15.15
C PHE A 27 59.27 8.68 -14.75
N LEU A 28 59.54 9.84 -14.15
CA LEU A 28 60.91 10.29 -13.85
C LEU A 28 61.45 9.74 -12.52
N GLU A 29 60.59 9.66 -11.50
CA GLU A 29 60.93 9.23 -10.15
C GLU A 29 59.82 8.33 -9.62
N THR A 30 60.14 7.42 -8.71
CA THR A 30 59.14 6.48 -8.16
C THR A 30 58.00 7.20 -7.43
N SER A 31 58.31 8.32 -6.77
CA SER A 31 57.36 9.26 -6.12
C SER A 31 56.34 9.88 -7.09
N HIS A 32 56.61 9.85 -8.39
CA HIS A 32 55.73 10.37 -9.44
C HIS A 32 54.63 9.39 -9.84
N VAL A 33 54.53 8.25 -9.16
CA VAL A 33 53.47 7.27 -9.36
C VAL A 33 52.63 7.18 -8.10
N ARG A 34 51.31 7.25 -8.26
CA ARG A 34 50.35 7.05 -7.18
C ARG A 34 49.49 5.85 -7.48
N VAL A 35 49.26 5.04 -6.46
CA VAL A 35 48.36 3.89 -6.51
C VAL A 35 47.14 4.15 -5.65
N VAL A 36 45.97 3.93 -6.21
CA VAL A 36 44.68 3.99 -5.52
C VAL A 36 44.05 2.61 -5.59
N ARG A 37 43.64 2.09 -4.43
CA ARG A 37 42.85 0.87 -4.33
C ARG A 37 41.38 1.25 -4.22
N ARG A 38 40.52 0.56 -4.95
CA ARG A 38 39.08 0.73 -4.90
C ARG A 38 38.41 -0.61 -4.64
N ASN A 39 37.72 -0.74 -3.52
CA ASN A 39 37.03 -1.99 -3.19
C ASN A 39 35.76 -2.17 -4.05
N PRO A 40 35.14 -3.38 -4.07
CA PRO A 40 33.88 -3.62 -4.80
C PRO A 40 32.70 -2.76 -4.34
N ALA A 41 32.74 -2.22 -3.12
CA ALA A 41 31.74 -1.28 -2.60
C ALA A 41 31.98 0.18 -3.09
N GLY A 42 33.04 0.41 -3.87
CA GLY A 42 33.36 1.69 -4.48
C GLY A 42 34.16 2.64 -3.60
N VAL A 43 34.60 2.22 -2.41
CA VAL A 43 35.43 3.02 -1.50
C VAL A 43 36.86 3.05 -2.01
N GLU A 44 37.42 4.27 -2.11
CA GLU A 44 38.80 4.49 -2.58
C GLU A 44 39.75 4.75 -1.41
N GLU A 45 40.95 4.19 -1.50
CA GLU A 45 42.05 4.36 -0.56
C GLU A 45 43.33 4.70 -1.34
N ILE A 46 43.98 5.81 -0.96
CA ILE A 46 45.27 6.19 -1.53
C ILE A 46 46.36 5.43 -0.76
N LEU A 47 47.15 4.66 -1.50
CA LEU A 47 48.24 3.86 -0.93
C LEU A 47 49.53 4.67 -0.86
N THR A 48 50.36 4.34 0.13
CA THR A 48 51.64 5.01 0.38
C THR A 48 52.79 4.19 -0.19
N GLU A 49 53.56 4.78 -1.11
CA GLU A 49 54.81 4.19 -1.62
C GLU A 49 55.80 3.93 -0.48
N GLY A 50 56.49 2.79 -0.50
CA GLY A 50 57.43 2.37 0.53
C GLY A 50 56.77 1.76 1.77
N VAL A 51 55.45 1.83 1.90
CA VAL A 51 54.68 1.20 2.99
C VAL A 51 53.74 0.13 2.47
N ASP A 52 52.93 0.46 1.46
CA ASP A 52 51.92 -0.44 0.90
C ASP A 52 52.41 -1.14 -0.38
N TYR A 53 53.23 -0.45 -1.17
CA TYR A 53 53.84 -0.96 -2.39
C TYR A 53 55.22 -0.36 -2.65
N ASP A 54 56.01 -1.00 -3.50
CA ASP A 54 57.26 -0.47 -4.07
C ASP A 54 57.10 -0.26 -5.58
N VAL A 55 57.77 0.76 -6.13
CA VAL A 55 57.79 1.06 -7.57
C VAL A 55 59.18 0.78 -8.13
N SER A 56 59.23 0.26 -9.36
CA SER A 56 60.47 0.09 -10.13
C SER A 56 60.28 0.55 -11.57
N GLY A 57 61.37 0.88 -12.27
CA GLY A 57 61.34 1.35 -13.66
C GLY A 57 61.35 2.88 -13.83
N ALA A 58 61.73 3.64 -12.79
CA ALA A 58 61.93 5.08 -12.93
C ALA A 58 62.98 5.38 -14.01
N GLY A 59 62.66 6.27 -14.95
CA GLY A 59 63.55 6.60 -16.07
C GLY A 59 63.40 5.69 -17.30
N ASP A 60 62.67 4.58 -17.24
CA ASP A 60 62.45 3.68 -18.38
C ASP A 60 61.26 4.16 -19.24
N ALA A 61 61.49 4.35 -20.54
CA ALA A 61 60.47 4.80 -21.49
C ALA A 61 59.29 3.81 -21.60
N SER A 62 59.53 2.53 -21.31
CA SER A 62 58.48 1.50 -21.33
C SER A 62 57.61 1.52 -20.07
N GLY A 63 57.93 2.39 -19.11
CA GLY A 63 57.29 2.44 -17.80
C GLY A 63 57.95 1.48 -16.82
N GLY A 64 57.17 0.89 -15.94
CA GLY A 64 57.69 0.17 -14.79
C GLY A 64 56.73 -0.82 -14.19
N SER A 65 56.90 -1.13 -12.90
CA SER A 65 55.97 -1.98 -12.17
C SER A 65 55.81 -1.57 -10.71
N ILE A 66 54.62 -1.83 -10.19
CA ILE A 66 54.24 -1.73 -8.79
C ILE A 66 54.23 -3.15 -8.22
N THR A 67 54.85 -3.34 -7.07
CA THR A 67 54.81 -4.59 -6.30
C THR A 67 54.25 -4.30 -4.92
N PHE A 68 53.16 -4.95 -4.54
CA PHE A 68 52.60 -4.82 -3.19
C PHE A 68 53.51 -5.47 -2.13
N LYS A 69 53.57 -4.85 -0.95
CA LYS A 69 54.33 -5.41 0.19
C LYS A 69 53.55 -6.56 0.84
N ALA A 70 54.31 -7.43 1.51
CA ALA A 70 53.73 -8.55 2.25
C ALA A 70 52.73 -8.06 3.32
N GLY A 71 51.52 -8.61 3.32
CA GLY A 71 50.42 -8.22 4.21
C GLY A 71 49.65 -6.97 3.78
N LYS A 72 49.98 -6.38 2.63
CA LYS A 72 49.32 -5.21 2.03
C LYS A 72 48.66 -5.53 0.70
N GLU A 73 48.61 -6.81 0.35
CA GLU A 73 48.06 -7.28 -0.91
C GLU A 73 46.58 -6.90 -1.04
N PRO A 74 46.11 -6.52 -2.24
CA PRO A 74 44.71 -6.27 -2.47
C PRO A 74 43.88 -7.55 -2.44
N ASP A 75 42.63 -7.42 -2.01
CA ASP A 75 41.68 -8.51 -2.03
C ASP A 75 41.24 -8.81 -3.47
N SER A 76 40.82 -10.05 -3.72
CA SER A 76 40.31 -10.43 -5.04
C SER A 76 39.08 -9.60 -5.39
N GLY A 77 39.11 -8.94 -6.55
CA GLY A 77 38.05 -8.04 -7.01
C GLY A 77 38.30 -6.56 -6.70
N ASP A 78 39.34 -6.22 -5.93
CA ASP A 78 39.73 -4.82 -5.76
C ASP A 78 40.22 -4.22 -7.09
N GLY A 79 39.78 -3.01 -7.39
CA GLY A 79 40.31 -2.21 -8.49
C GLY A 79 41.62 -1.54 -8.08
N ILE A 80 42.68 -1.76 -8.85
CA ILE A 80 43.97 -1.07 -8.68
C ILE A 80 44.12 -0.03 -9.78
N VAL A 81 44.14 1.24 -9.40
CA VAL A 81 44.35 2.35 -10.31
C VAL A 81 45.73 2.94 -10.07
N ILE A 82 46.54 2.95 -11.12
CA ILE A 82 47.88 3.54 -11.12
C ILE A 82 47.80 4.82 -11.93
N ILE A 83 48.11 5.95 -11.31
CA ILE A 83 48.08 7.26 -11.95
C ILE A 83 49.41 7.98 -11.77
N ARG A 84 49.68 8.87 -12.70
CA ARG A 84 50.79 9.81 -12.61
C ARG A 84 50.49 10.88 -11.55
N ASN A 85 51.50 11.23 -10.73
CA ASN A 85 51.40 12.23 -9.66
C ASN A 85 52.70 13.05 -9.56
N LEU A 86 52.87 14.05 -10.43
CA LEU A 86 54.04 14.92 -10.40
C LEU A 86 53.80 16.16 -9.53
N PRO A 87 54.82 16.62 -8.79
CA PRO A 87 54.84 17.99 -8.26
C PRO A 87 54.73 19.02 -9.39
N ILE A 88 53.80 19.96 -9.27
CA ILE A 88 53.63 21.08 -10.21
C ILE A 88 54.65 22.17 -9.87
N THR A 89 55.93 21.86 -10.06
CA THR A 89 57.06 22.73 -9.79
C THR A 89 58.04 22.71 -10.96
N GLN A 90 58.68 23.86 -11.21
CA GLN A 90 59.81 23.94 -12.10
C GLN A 90 61.09 23.69 -11.29
N GLU A 91 61.82 22.62 -11.62
CA GLU A 91 63.09 22.27 -10.95
C GLU A 91 64.32 22.74 -11.72
N THR A 92 64.19 22.96 -13.02
CA THR A 92 65.30 23.42 -13.86
C THR A 92 65.38 24.94 -13.85
N ASP A 93 66.46 25.45 -13.25
CA ASP A 93 66.87 26.85 -13.30
C ASP A 93 68.04 27.00 -14.29
N TYR A 94 67.89 27.89 -15.28
CA TYR A 94 68.93 28.13 -16.29
C TYR A 94 69.76 29.34 -15.89
N VAL A 95 71.07 29.14 -15.76
CA VAL A 95 72.02 30.19 -15.45
C VAL A 95 72.57 30.80 -16.75
N GLU A 96 72.64 32.14 -16.79
CA GLU A 96 73.24 32.84 -17.93
C GLU A 96 74.70 32.40 -18.15
N ASN A 97 75.04 32.11 -19.40
CA ASN A 97 76.36 31.66 -19.85
C ASN A 97 76.80 30.25 -19.41
N ASP A 98 75.90 29.45 -18.81
CA ASP A 98 76.15 28.04 -18.57
C ASP A 98 75.83 27.17 -19.81
N ALA A 99 76.37 25.96 -19.86
CA ALA A 99 76.16 25.03 -20.95
C ALA A 99 74.69 24.56 -21.01
N PHE A 100 73.99 24.93 -22.08
CA PHE A 100 72.62 24.51 -22.34
C PHE A 100 72.58 23.09 -22.91
N THR A 101 72.62 22.08 -22.03
CA THR A 101 72.59 20.68 -22.48
C THR A 101 71.18 20.29 -22.97
N ALA A 102 71.14 19.56 -24.09
CA ALA A 102 69.87 19.08 -24.65
C ALA A 102 69.12 18.18 -23.66
N GLU A 103 69.83 17.36 -22.88
CA GLU A 103 69.21 16.44 -21.91
C GLU A 103 68.46 17.16 -20.79
N THR A 104 69.07 18.20 -20.20
CA THR A 104 68.40 19.02 -19.17
C THR A 104 67.19 19.74 -19.75
N HIS A 105 67.30 20.24 -20.98
CA HIS A 105 66.19 20.92 -21.64
C HIS A 105 65.02 20.00 -21.95
N GLU A 106 65.29 18.85 -22.55
CA GLU A 106 64.29 17.84 -22.86
C GLU A 106 63.59 17.33 -21.59
N ARG A 107 64.34 17.05 -20.52
CA ARG A 107 63.76 16.60 -19.24
C ARG A 107 62.78 17.63 -18.65
N ALA A 108 63.09 18.92 -18.77
CA ALA A 108 62.19 19.98 -18.32
C ALA A 108 60.89 20.03 -19.16
N LEU A 109 61.00 19.88 -20.49
CA LEU A 109 59.85 19.82 -21.40
C LEU A 109 59.00 18.56 -21.19
N ASP A 110 59.62 17.42 -20.96
CA ASP A 110 58.96 16.16 -20.64
C ASP A 110 58.16 16.28 -19.35
N LYS A 111 58.75 16.87 -18.30
CA LYS A 111 58.05 17.12 -17.02
C LYS A 111 56.81 17.98 -17.22
N LEU A 112 56.92 19.08 -17.98
CA LEU A 112 55.78 19.95 -18.27
C LEU A 112 54.69 19.23 -19.09
N THR A 113 55.09 18.41 -20.05
CA THR A 113 54.15 17.59 -20.85
C THR A 113 53.43 16.57 -19.96
N MET A 114 54.15 15.92 -19.06
CA MET A 114 53.58 15.00 -18.07
C MET A 114 52.58 15.67 -17.12
N ILE A 115 52.88 16.88 -16.64
CA ILE A 115 51.96 17.68 -15.81
C ILE A 115 50.68 18.00 -16.59
N ASN A 116 50.79 18.38 -17.86
CA ASN A 116 49.62 18.66 -18.70
C ASN A 116 48.75 17.40 -18.93
N GLN A 117 49.38 16.25 -19.16
CA GLN A 117 48.67 14.97 -19.27
C GLN A 117 47.95 14.60 -17.96
N GLN A 118 48.56 14.86 -16.81
CA GLN A 118 47.93 14.67 -15.50
C GLN A 118 46.71 15.60 -15.33
N GLN A 119 46.86 16.89 -15.63
CA GLN A 119 45.75 17.84 -15.56
C GLN A 119 44.59 17.46 -16.50
N THR A 120 44.90 16.99 -17.71
CA THR A 120 43.89 16.49 -18.66
C THR A 120 43.15 15.28 -18.09
N GLU A 121 43.87 14.37 -17.45
CA GLU A 121 43.32 13.18 -16.79
C GLU A 121 42.38 13.56 -15.63
N GLU A 122 42.74 14.56 -14.81
CA GLU A 122 41.89 15.11 -13.75
C GLU A 122 40.65 15.81 -14.30
N LEU A 123 40.81 16.69 -15.30
CA LEU A 123 39.71 17.41 -15.95
C LEU A 123 38.73 16.49 -16.68
N ASN A 124 39.18 15.32 -17.15
CA ASN A 124 38.30 14.33 -17.76
C ASN A 124 37.34 13.67 -16.76
N ARG A 125 37.63 13.74 -15.46
CA ARG A 125 36.72 13.30 -14.38
C ARG A 125 35.85 14.43 -13.81
N ALA A 126 36.07 15.67 -14.23
CA ALA A 126 35.27 16.79 -13.76
C ALA A 126 33.89 16.85 -14.45
N ILE A 127 32.92 17.46 -13.77
CA ILE A 127 31.65 17.86 -14.38
C ILE A 127 31.94 19.01 -15.34
N LYS A 128 31.57 18.86 -16.62
CA LYS A 128 31.81 19.85 -17.67
C LYS A 128 30.52 20.29 -18.33
N LEU A 129 30.45 21.57 -18.68
CA LEU A 129 29.40 22.09 -19.54
C LEU A 129 29.69 21.77 -21.00
N PRO A 130 28.67 21.71 -21.87
CA PRO A 130 28.86 21.54 -23.31
C PRO A 130 29.74 22.65 -23.91
N ILE A 131 30.51 22.32 -24.96
CA ILE A 131 31.41 23.28 -25.64
C ILE A 131 30.65 24.51 -26.17
N GLY A 132 29.40 24.34 -26.62
CA GLY A 132 28.56 25.42 -27.13
C GLY A 132 27.75 26.17 -26.07
N TYR A 133 28.03 25.96 -24.78
CA TYR A 133 27.33 26.66 -23.71
C TYR A 133 27.60 28.17 -23.78
N GLY A 134 26.57 28.95 -24.09
CA GLY A 134 26.65 30.41 -24.26
C GLY A 134 26.29 31.22 -23.02
N GLY A 135 26.11 30.57 -21.87
CA GLY A 135 25.80 31.23 -20.61
C GLY A 135 27.04 31.67 -19.84
N ASN A 136 26.84 32.26 -18.66
CA ASN A 136 27.94 32.66 -17.78
C ASN A 136 28.63 31.46 -17.13
N ALA A 137 29.88 31.63 -16.71
CA ALA A 137 30.61 30.62 -15.94
C ALA A 137 29.75 30.16 -14.75
N VAL A 138 29.61 28.84 -14.61
CA VAL A 138 28.83 28.23 -13.53
C VAL A 138 29.73 27.97 -12.33
N THR A 139 29.37 28.48 -11.15
CA THR A 139 30.12 28.26 -9.90
C THR A 139 29.55 27.10 -9.11
N LEU A 140 30.38 26.27 -8.49
CA LEU A 140 29.93 25.26 -7.52
C LEU A 140 29.97 25.86 -6.11
N ASN A 141 28.83 25.90 -5.42
CA ASN A 141 28.74 26.39 -4.05
C ASN A 141 29.29 25.36 -3.05
N ASP A 142 29.55 25.80 -1.82
CA ASP A 142 30.06 24.95 -0.74
C ASP A 142 29.18 23.71 -0.54
N PRO A 143 29.78 22.51 -0.42
CA PRO A 143 29.01 21.29 -0.20
C PRO A 143 28.35 21.31 1.18
N VAL A 144 27.07 20.95 1.22
CA VAL A 144 26.30 20.82 2.47
C VAL A 144 25.86 19.37 2.61
N ALA A 145 26.05 18.80 3.81
CA ALA A 145 25.68 17.42 4.10
C ALA A 145 24.18 17.17 3.84
N TYR A 146 23.86 15.99 3.31
CA TYR A 146 22.48 15.55 3.02
C TYR A 146 21.71 16.42 2.00
N ARG A 147 22.41 17.07 1.07
CA ARG A 147 21.82 17.86 -0.02
C ARG A 147 22.10 17.26 -1.39
N PHE A 148 21.22 17.51 -2.35
CA PHE A 148 21.49 17.24 -3.76
C PHE A 148 21.98 18.50 -4.47
N LEU A 149 22.76 18.31 -5.54
CA LEU A 149 23.20 19.40 -6.39
C LEU A 149 22.12 19.72 -7.43
N ARG A 150 21.76 20.99 -7.59
CA ARG A 150 20.94 21.47 -8.72
C ARG A 150 21.57 22.70 -9.36
N PHE A 151 21.19 23.01 -10.59
CA PHE A 151 21.42 24.33 -11.15
C PHE A 151 20.51 25.36 -10.47
N SER A 152 21.06 26.53 -10.16
CA SER A 152 20.30 27.66 -9.64
C SER A 152 19.26 28.14 -10.67
N SER A 153 18.23 28.85 -10.21
CA SER A 153 17.13 29.31 -11.07
C SER A 153 17.56 30.30 -12.16
N ASP A 154 18.69 30.98 -11.97
CA ASP A 154 19.32 31.88 -12.94
C ASP A 154 20.40 31.18 -13.79
N GLY A 155 20.67 29.89 -13.53
CA GLY A 155 21.65 29.08 -14.28
C GLY A 155 23.11 29.46 -14.05
N THR A 156 23.43 30.24 -13.01
CA THR A 156 24.80 30.74 -12.74
C THR A 156 25.58 29.90 -11.73
N ALA A 157 24.92 29.00 -11.00
CA ALA A 157 25.56 28.18 -9.99
C ALA A 157 25.02 26.74 -9.96
N ILE A 158 25.83 25.83 -9.43
CA ILE A 158 25.41 24.53 -8.92
C ILE A 158 25.32 24.67 -7.39
N GLU A 159 24.11 24.55 -6.85
CA GLU A 159 23.82 24.79 -5.45
C GLU A 159 23.32 23.51 -4.74
N PRO A 160 23.68 23.30 -3.46
CA PRO A 160 23.14 22.24 -2.63
C PRO A 160 21.73 22.59 -2.17
N VAL A 161 20.77 21.69 -2.37
CA VAL A 161 19.37 21.95 -2.06
C VAL A 161 18.74 20.85 -1.22
N GLU A 162 17.85 21.28 -0.32
CA GLU A 162 17.04 20.40 0.50
C GLU A 162 16.08 19.60 -0.37
N VAL A 163 15.90 18.31 -0.08
CA VAL A 163 14.72 17.60 -0.58
C VAL A 163 13.52 18.10 0.23
N THR A 164 12.98 19.25 -0.16
CA THR A 164 11.59 19.56 0.17
C THR A 164 10.74 18.59 -0.65
N SER A 165 9.64 18.11 -0.09
CA SER A 165 8.69 17.12 -0.66
C SER A 165 8.03 17.53 -2.00
N SER A 166 8.64 18.45 -2.73
CA SER A 166 8.26 19.03 -4.01
C SER A 166 9.36 18.88 -5.07
N VAL A 167 10.10 17.76 -5.07
CA VAL A 167 10.82 17.35 -6.29
C VAL A 167 9.77 16.75 -7.22
N THR A 168 9.06 17.63 -7.93
CA THR A 168 7.96 17.29 -8.85
C THR A 168 8.40 16.41 -10.03
N GLU A 169 9.70 16.17 -10.21
CA GLU A 169 10.25 15.51 -11.40
C GLU A 169 10.95 14.16 -11.13
N PHE A 170 11.00 13.68 -9.88
CA PHE A 170 11.53 12.34 -9.55
C PHE A 170 10.50 11.34 -9.02
N ALA A 171 9.23 11.74 -8.95
CA ALA A 171 8.14 10.81 -8.63
C ALA A 171 7.43 10.38 -9.93
N PRO A 172 7.59 9.14 -10.43
CA PRO A 172 6.51 8.56 -11.19
C PRO A 172 5.35 8.36 -10.20
N VAL A 173 4.31 9.18 -10.30
CA VAL A 173 2.96 8.83 -9.82
C VAL A 173 2.84 8.55 -8.31
N LEU A 174 3.40 9.36 -7.40
CA LEU A 174 3.01 9.32 -5.98
C LEU A 174 3.27 10.67 -5.30
N SER A 175 2.57 11.73 -5.72
CA SER A 175 2.66 13.06 -5.08
C SER A 175 1.41 13.39 -4.28
N SER A 176 1.18 12.62 -3.24
CA SER A 176 0.55 13.06 -1.99
C SER A 176 0.80 11.97 -0.96
N PRO A 177 1.02 12.29 0.33
CA PRO A 177 0.97 11.26 1.37
C PRO A 177 -0.42 10.65 1.30
N VAL A 178 -0.50 9.45 0.71
CA VAL A 178 -1.71 8.65 0.67
C VAL A 178 -2.13 8.46 2.12
N ALA A 179 -3.24 9.10 2.52
CA ALA A 179 -3.93 8.72 3.74
C ALA A 179 -4.14 7.20 3.68
N GLU A 180 -3.96 6.48 4.79
CA GLU A 180 -4.17 5.03 4.81
C GLU A 180 -5.48 4.71 4.08
N HIS A 181 -5.37 3.93 2.99
CA HIS A 181 -6.44 3.51 2.09
C HIS A 181 -6.84 4.41 0.90
N SER A 182 -6.03 5.38 0.42
CA SER A 182 -6.30 5.94 -0.92
C SER A 182 -6.01 4.93 -2.03
N LEU A 183 -6.91 4.88 -3.01
CA LEU A 183 -6.82 4.01 -4.18
C LEU A 183 -6.54 4.87 -5.42
N LEU A 184 -5.90 4.29 -6.44
CA LEU A 184 -5.55 4.99 -7.68
C LEU A 184 -6.64 4.80 -8.73
N LYS A 185 -6.97 5.88 -9.45
CA LYS A 185 -7.91 5.91 -10.57
C LYS A 185 -7.17 6.27 -11.86
N TYR A 186 -7.54 5.64 -12.97
CA TYR A 186 -6.99 5.94 -14.30
C TYR A 186 -8.07 6.54 -15.21
N GLU A 187 -7.91 7.81 -15.58
CA GLU A 187 -8.81 8.51 -16.49
C GLU A 187 -8.05 9.45 -17.43
N GLY A 188 -8.53 9.56 -18.68
CA GLY A 188 -7.98 10.53 -19.65
C GLY A 188 -6.49 10.32 -19.99
N GLY A 189 -5.95 9.12 -19.78
CA GLY A 189 -4.54 8.81 -20.02
C GLY A 189 -3.63 8.97 -18.81
N ASN A 190 -4.15 9.45 -17.67
CA ASN A 190 -3.38 9.76 -16.47
C ASN A 190 -3.88 8.99 -15.24
N TRP A 191 -2.96 8.74 -14.31
CA TRP A 191 -3.27 8.21 -12.98
C TRP A 191 -3.46 9.36 -12.00
N SER A 192 -4.52 9.31 -11.20
CA SER A 192 -4.81 10.26 -10.12
C SER A 192 -5.27 9.53 -8.87
N ASP A 193 -5.08 10.16 -7.71
CA ASP A 193 -5.64 9.67 -6.45
C ASP A 193 -7.18 9.78 -6.51
N ALA A 194 -7.87 8.76 -6.03
CA ALA A 194 -9.31 8.77 -5.86
C ALA A 194 -9.69 8.32 -4.46
N SER A 195 -10.69 9.00 -3.90
CA SER A 195 -11.31 8.59 -2.66
C SER A 195 -12.17 7.34 -2.88
N GLY A 196 -12.36 6.53 -1.82
CA GLY A 196 -13.24 5.37 -1.87
C GLY A 196 -14.64 5.66 -2.45
N PRO A 197 -15.30 6.79 -2.08
CA PRO A 197 -16.59 7.19 -2.66
C PRO A 197 -16.55 7.47 -4.16
N GLU A 198 -15.48 8.08 -4.68
CA GLU A 198 -15.35 8.36 -6.13
C GLU A 198 -15.25 7.06 -6.93
N LEU A 199 -14.43 6.11 -6.47
CA LEU A 199 -14.30 4.82 -7.13
C LEU A 199 -15.58 3.99 -7.06
N LEU A 200 -16.31 4.06 -5.94
CA LEU A 200 -17.59 3.37 -5.78
C LEU A 200 -18.61 3.87 -6.81
N SER A 201 -18.62 5.17 -7.09
CA SER A 201 -19.47 5.76 -8.13
C SER A 201 -19.05 5.35 -9.55
N ASP A 202 -17.74 5.26 -9.82
CA ASP A 202 -17.23 4.88 -11.16
C ASP A 202 -17.51 3.42 -11.53
N ILE A 203 -17.43 2.51 -10.56
CA ILE A 203 -17.75 1.10 -10.79
C ILE A 203 -19.26 0.84 -10.87
N GLY A 204 -20.09 1.87 -10.70
CA GLY A 204 -21.55 1.74 -10.61
C GLY A 204 -21.98 0.88 -9.43
N ALA A 205 -21.21 0.89 -8.34
CA ALA A 205 -21.61 0.19 -7.13
C ALA A 205 -22.75 0.98 -6.49
N GLU A 206 -23.95 0.42 -6.56
CA GLU A 206 -25.08 0.90 -5.78
C GLU A 206 -24.71 0.83 -4.28
N PRO A 207 -25.11 1.83 -3.47
CA PRO A 207 -24.93 1.75 -2.03
C PRO A 207 -25.55 0.44 -1.55
N ALA A 208 -24.89 -0.20 -0.58
CA ALA A 208 -25.37 -1.44 0.01
C ALA A 208 -26.83 -1.26 0.44
N ASP A 209 -27.75 -1.83 -0.32
CA ASP A 209 -29.17 -1.82 0.01
C ASP A 209 -29.33 -2.63 1.30
N ALA A 210 -29.77 -1.94 2.36
CA ALA A 210 -29.96 -2.55 3.66
C ALA A 210 -31.01 -3.67 3.62
N ASP A 211 -31.89 -3.68 2.61
CA ASP A 211 -32.87 -4.75 2.38
C ASP A 211 -32.24 -5.98 1.68
N ILE A 212 -31.09 -5.82 1.01
CA ILE A 212 -30.36 -6.91 0.33
C ILE A 212 -29.28 -7.50 1.24
N LEU A 213 -28.73 -6.72 2.17
CA LEU A 213 -28.04 -7.30 3.31
C LEU A 213 -29.07 -8.02 4.17
N LYS A 214 -29.18 -9.34 3.93
CA LYS A 214 -29.61 -10.30 4.94
C LYS A 214 -28.65 -10.13 6.12
N ALA A 215 -28.91 -9.14 6.97
CA ALA A 215 -28.41 -9.16 8.31
C ALA A 215 -28.70 -10.57 8.81
N ASP A 216 -27.68 -11.21 9.37
CA ASP A 216 -27.81 -12.47 10.12
C ASP A 216 -28.57 -12.20 11.43
N THR A 217 -29.64 -11.42 11.35
CA THR A 217 -30.75 -11.46 12.29
C THR A 217 -31.42 -12.78 12.02
N SER A 218 -31.23 -13.71 12.96
CA SER A 218 -32.07 -14.88 13.14
C SER A 218 -33.53 -14.42 13.14
N ASP A 219 -34.14 -14.39 11.96
CA ASP A 219 -35.56 -14.16 11.82
C ASP A 219 -36.21 -15.48 12.22
N ASN A 220 -36.93 -15.44 13.34
CA ASN A 220 -37.65 -16.60 13.81
C ASN A 220 -38.69 -16.93 12.74
N LEU A 221 -38.56 -18.10 12.11
CA LEU A 221 -39.64 -18.69 11.33
C LEU A 221 -40.80 -18.94 12.31
N THR A 222 -41.69 -17.97 12.46
CA THR A 222 -42.82 -18.04 13.39
C THR A 222 -43.88 -18.96 12.80
N ALA A 223 -43.64 -20.26 12.88
CA ALA A 223 -44.67 -21.27 12.80
C ALA A 223 -45.26 -21.44 14.22
N GLY A 224 -46.01 -20.45 14.67
CA GLY A 224 -46.65 -20.45 15.97
C GLY A 224 -47.70 -19.34 16.01
N PHE A 225 -48.94 -19.70 16.36
CA PHE A 225 -50.00 -18.72 16.56
C PHE A 225 -49.53 -17.66 17.55
N THR A 226 -49.73 -16.39 17.22
CA THR A 226 -49.58 -15.27 18.14
C THR A 226 -50.38 -15.58 19.41
N THR A 227 -49.79 -15.38 20.58
CA THR A 227 -50.44 -15.62 21.89
C THR A 227 -51.43 -14.53 22.26
N ASP A 228 -51.77 -13.67 21.31
CA ASP A 228 -52.62 -12.52 21.55
C ASP A 228 -54.08 -12.98 21.63
N LEU A 229 -54.81 -12.40 22.57
CA LEU A 229 -56.21 -12.72 22.80
C LEU A 229 -57.07 -11.79 21.97
N GLU A 230 -57.94 -12.34 21.13
CA GLU A 230 -58.96 -11.54 20.45
C GLU A 230 -60.29 -11.56 21.22
N GLU A 231 -60.80 -10.38 21.55
CA GLU A 231 -62.10 -10.22 22.17
C GLU A 231 -63.19 -10.15 21.08
N LEU A 232 -64.04 -11.18 21.00
CA LEU A 232 -65.26 -11.14 20.17
C LEU A 232 -66.34 -10.23 20.79
N GLY A 233 -66.17 -9.84 22.05
CA GLY A 233 -67.04 -8.91 22.78
C GLY A 233 -68.26 -9.57 23.43
N ASP A 234 -69.36 -8.82 23.50
CA ASP A 234 -70.63 -9.24 24.07
C ASP A 234 -71.59 -9.76 22.98
N SER A 235 -72.20 -10.93 23.21
CA SER A 235 -73.08 -11.57 22.22
C SER A 235 -74.35 -10.79 21.89
N GLY A 236 -74.93 -10.10 22.89
CA GLY A 236 -76.19 -9.38 22.76
C GLY A 236 -77.29 -10.25 22.12
N THR A 237 -77.86 -9.78 21.00
CA THR A 237 -78.81 -10.54 20.15
C THR A 237 -78.28 -10.76 18.73
N ALA A 238 -76.98 -10.50 18.50
CA ALA A 238 -76.38 -10.46 17.17
C ALA A 238 -75.61 -11.76 16.85
N THR A 239 -75.42 -12.05 15.57
CA THR A 239 -74.59 -13.19 15.13
C THR A 239 -73.12 -12.94 15.45
N ALA A 240 -72.48 -13.87 16.17
CA ALA A 240 -71.03 -13.87 16.38
C ALA A 240 -70.38 -14.79 15.34
N VAL A 241 -69.35 -14.31 14.65
CA VAL A 241 -68.64 -15.07 13.59
C VAL A 241 -67.22 -15.35 14.05
N ILE A 242 -66.77 -16.60 13.94
CA ILE A 242 -65.37 -16.97 14.18
C ILE A 242 -64.55 -16.63 12.92
N ASP A 243 -63.61 -15.69 13.03
CA ASP A 243 -62.66 -15.36 11.96
C ASP A 243 -61.34 -16.10 12.15
N LEU A 244 -61.04 -17.03 11.25
CA LEU A 244 -59.81 -17.85 11.26
C LEU A 244 -58.57 -17.12 10.72
N THR A 245 -58.72 -15.92 10.16
CA THR A 245 -57.58 -15.10 9.69
C THR A 245 -56.93 -14.28 10.80
N ARG A 246 -57.53 -14.31 12.00
CA ARG A 246 -57.11 -13.57 13.19
C ARG A 246 -56.55 -14.52 14.27
N GLU A 247 -56.66 -14.15 15.54
CA GLU A 247 -56.04 -14.90 16.64
C GLU A 247 -56.68 -16.28 16.85
N HIS A 248 -55.86 -17.24 17.27
CA HIS A 248 -56.31 -18.61 17.56
C HIS A 248 -57.12 -18.70 18.87
N LEU A 249 -56.81 -17.84 19.84
CA LEU A 249 -57.52 -17.79 21.13
C LEU A 249 -58.42 -16.57 21.18
N LYS A 250 -59.70 -16.79 21.49
CA LYS A 250 -60.72 -15.73 21.54
C LYS A 250 -61.50 -15.75 22.85
N THR A 251 -62.05 -14.61 23.27
CA THR A 251 -63.00 -14.52 24.38
C THR A 251 -64.35 -13.99 23.93
N LEU A 252 -65.43 -14.53 24.50
CA LEU A 252 -66.80 -14.10 24.24
C LEU A 252 -67.61 -14.09 25.54
N THR A 253 -68.32 -13.00 25.81
CA THR A 253 -69.26 -12.92 26.93
C THR A 253 -70.69 -13.05 26.42
N VAL A 254 -71.42 -14.05 26.94
CA VAL A 254 -72.83 -14.28 26.55
C VAL A 254 -73.75 -13.40 27.39
N THR A 255 -74.31 -12.38 26.75
CA THR A 255 -75.20 -11.40 27.38
C THR A 255 -76.66 -11.48 26.89
N GLY A 256 -76.92 -12.32 25.90
CA GLY A 256 -78.24 -12.63 25.35
C GLY A 256 -78.20 -13.84 24.41
N SER A 257 -79.37 -14.36 24.03
CA SER A 257 -79.47 -15.45 23.05
C SER A 257 -79.01 -14.99 21.68
N PHE A 258 -78.13 -15.77 21.04
CA PHE A 258 -77.47 -15.38 19.80
C PHE A 258 -77.14 -16.59 18.91
N THR A 259 -76.76 -16.33 17.66
CA THR A 259 -76.26 -17.35 16.73
C THR A 259 -74.74 -17.29 16.68
N LEU A 260 -74.07 -18.40 16.94
CA LEU A 260 -72.66 -18.57 16.64
C LEU A 260 -72.55 -19.14 15.23
N ALA A 261 -72.09 -18.32 14.29
CA ALA A 261 -71.89 -18.74 12.91
C ALA A 261 -70.55 -19.44 12.72
N ALA A 262 -70.53 -20.47 11.89
CA ALA A 262 -69.30 -21.11 11.44
C ALA A 262 -68.49 -20.14 10.54
N PRO A 263 -67.15 -20.23 10.50
CA PRO A 263 -66.33 -19.41 9.61
C PRO A 263 -66.72 -19.58 8.14
N SER A 264 -66.78 -18.49 7.37
CA SER A 264 -67.26 -18.52 5.98
C SER A 264 -66.26 -19.09 4.97
N SER A 265 -64.99 -19.26 5.34
CA SER A 265 -63.97 -19.94 4.53
C SER A 265 -62.72 -20.24 5.35
N GLY A 266 -61.96 -21.26 4.94
CA GLY A 266 -60.65 -21.60 5.50
C GLY A 266 -60.64 -22.89 6.33
N SER A 267 -59.55 -23.65 6.24
CA SER A 267 -59.28 -24.77 7.14
C SER A 267 -58.43 -24.27 8.30
N GLY A 268 -58.87 -24.54 9.53
CA GLY A 268 -58.18 -24.06 10.71
C GLY A 268 -58.78 -24.55 12.01
N ALA A 269 -58.15 -24.11 13.10
CA ALA A 269 -58.62 -24.33 14.46
C ALA A 269 -58.75 -22.97 15.14
N CYS A 270 -59.69 -22.86 16.06
CA CYS A 270 -59.78 -21.74 16.98
C CYS A 270 -60.41 -22.22 18.28
N ASP A 271 -59.95 -21.68 19.40
CA ASP A 271 -60.53 -21.93 20.71
C ASP A 271 -61.12 -20.63 21.26
N VAL A 272 -62.40 -20.65 21.62
CA VAL A 272 -63.12 -19.51 22.18
C VAL A 272 -63.47 -19.81 23.63
N LEU A 273 -62.98 -18.99 24.55
CA LEU A 273 -63.38 -19.01 25.95
C LEU A 273 -64.69 -18.22 26.09
N VAL A 274 -65.77 -18.94 26.40
CA VAL A 274 -67.13 -18.41 26.46
C VAL A 274 -67.57 -18.31 27.91
N THR A 275 -67.94 -17.11 28.35
CA THR A 275 -68.42 -16.85 29.72
C THR A 275 -69.86 -16.35 29.68
N THR A 276 -70.76 -17.03 30.37
CA THR A 276 -72.15 -16.57 30.53
C THR A 276 -72.23 -15.46 31.56
N ASN A 277 -72.96 -14.37 31.29
CA ASN A 277 -73.10 -13.29 32.25
C ASN A 277 -73.81 -13.73 33.55
N ALA A 278 -73.94 -12.81 34.51
CA ALA A 278 -74.56 -13.07 35.81
C ALA A 278 -76.09 -13.36 35.77
N THR A 279 -76.75 -13.27 34.61
CA THR A 279 -78.18 -13.56 34.45
C THR A 279 -78.42 -15.01 34.03
N GLY A 280 -77.65 -15.51 33.06
CA GLY A 280 -77.87 -16.84 32.47
C GLY A 280 -79.19 -16.99 31.73
N GLY A 281 -79.54 -18.22 31.38
CA GLY A 281 -80.78 -18.60 30.70
C GLY A 281 -80.80 -18.35 29.19
N TYR A 282 -79.67 -17.98 28.59
CA TYR A 282 -79.58 -17.73 27.15
C TYR A 282 -79.38 -19.02 26.36
N THR A 283 -79.68 -18.95 25.07
CA THR A 283 -79.51 -20.05 24.12
C THR A 283 -78.54 -19.63 23.02
N ILE A 284 -77.65 -20.55 22.64
CA ILE A 284 -76.72 -20.35 21.54
C ILE A 284 -77.18 -21.21 20.38
N ASP A 285 -77.55 -20.57 19.28
CA ASP A 285 -77.84 -21.27 18.02
C ASP A 285 -76.52 -21.57 17.30
N THR A 286 -76.29 -22.84 17.02
CA THR A 286 -75.08 -23.38 16.37
C THR A 286 -75.43 -24.14 15.09
N SER A 287 -76.61 -23.85 14.51
CA SER A 287 -77.12 -24.53 13.31
C SER A 287 -76.23 -24.41 12.08
N ASP A 288 -75.31 -23.43 12.04
CA ASP A 288 -74.31 -23.27 10.99
C ASP A 288 -73.16 -24.31 11.07
N TYR A 289 -73.05 -25.09 12.14
CA TYR A 289 -72.02 -26.14 12.29
C TYR A 289 -72.58 -27.52 11.88
N ASP A 290 -71.82 -28.26 11.07
CA ASP A 290 -72.20 -29.62 10.65
C ASP A 290 -72.26 -30.61 11.81
N HIS A 291 -71.36 -30.44 12.78
CA HIS A 291 -71.25 -31.30 13.95
C HIS A 291 -71.00 -30.49 15.21
N VAL A 292 -71.88 -30.63 16.19
CA VAL A 292 -71.73 -30.06 17.53
C VAL A 292 -71.65 -31.18 18.56
N VAL A 293 -70.56 -31.22 19.32
CA VAL A 293 -70.31 -32.22 20.35
C VAL A 293 -70.22 -31.54 21.71
N GLY A 294 -71.01 -32.03 22.67
CA GLY A 294 -71.14 -31.43 24.00
C GLY A 294 -72.40 -30.60 24.12
N SER A 295 -72.56 -29.94 25.27
CA SER A 295 -73.73 -29.12 25.59
C SER A 295 -73.30 -27.84 26.29
N TYR A 296 -73.92 -26.72 25.92
CA TYR A 296 -73.76 -25.45 26.61
C TYR A 296 -74.61 -25.44 27.89
N ASP A 297 -73.99 -25.15 29.04
CA ASP A 297 -74.69 -24.86 30.28
C ASP A 297 -75.10 -23.38 30.29
N ASN A 298 -76.39 -23.11 30.35
CA ASN A 298 -76.91 -21.75 30.36
C ASN A 298 -76.98 -21.12 31.76
N SER A 299 -76.41 -21.77 32.78
CA SER A 299 -76.32 -21.21 34.13
C SER A 299 -75.53 -19.90 34.15
N ALA A 300 -75.90 -18.98 35.04
CA ALA A 300 -75.18 -17.73 35.23
C ALA A 300 -73.71 -17.97 35.61
N ASN A 301 -72.79 -17.16 35.06
CA ASN A 301 -71.33 -17.25 35.28
C ASN A 301 -70.67 -18.56 34.82
N SER A 302 -71.37 -19.43 34.10
CA SER A 302 -70.78 -20.64 33.54
C SER A 302 -69.71 -20.31 32.50
N VAL A 303 -68.58 -21.01 32.56
CA VAL A 303 -67.44 -20.87 31.66
C VAL A 303 -67.29 -22.13 30.82
N HIS A 304 -67.11 -21.93 29.52
CA HIS A 304 -66.96 -23.00 28.55
C HIS A 304 -65.79 -22.74 27.61
N LEU A 305 -65.19 -23.82 27.12
CA LEU A 305 -64.28 -23.79 25.98
C LEU A 305 -65.03 -24.29 24.74
N PHE A 306 -65.13 -23.42 23.74
CA PHE A 306 -65.71 -23.70 22.44
C PHE A 306 -64.56 -23.89 21.46
N SER A 307 -64.24 -25.14 21.14
CA SER A 307 -63.17 -25.47 20.20
C SER A 307 -63.76 -25.70 18.82
N HIS A 308 -63.51 -24.76 17.91
CA HIS A 308 -63.86 -24.91 16.51
C HIS A 308 -62.72 -25.59 15.74
N ARG A 309 -63.08 -26.54 14.88
CA ARG A 309 -62.17 -27.16 13.90
C ARG A 309 -62.86 -27.21 12.55
N SER A 310 -62.16 -26.79 11.49
CA SER A 310 -62.60 -26.95 10.11
C SER A 310 -61.55 -27.66 9.26
N PHE A 311 -62.02 -28.55 8.39
CA PHE A 311 -61.22 -29.19 7.35
C PHE A 311 -62.01 -29.12 6.04
N GLY A 312 -61.60 -28.24 5.12
CA GLY A 312 -62.43 -27.88 3.97
C GLY A 312 -63.72 -27.18 4.41
N ASP A 313 -64.86 -27.62 3.88
CA ASP A 313 -66.19 -27.04 4.14
C ASP A 313 -66.91 -27.69 5.34
N VAL A 314 -66.26 -28.58 6.09
CA VAL A 314 -66.84 -29.26 7.25
C VAL A 314 -66.45 -28.53 8.53
N HIS A 315 -67.45 -28.07 9.29
CA HIS A 315 -67.28 -27.32 10.53
C HIS A 315 -67.73 -28.12 11.75
N VAL A 316 -66.78 -28.36 12.66
CA VAL A 316 -67.01 -29.06 13.93
C VAL A 316 -66.86 -28.07 15.09
N LEU A 317 -67.81 -28.11 16.02
CA LEU A 317 -67.74 -27.38 17.29
C LEU A 317 -67.75 -28.36 18.46
N LEU A 318 -66.74 -28.26 19.32
CA LEU A 318 -66.66 -29.01 20.57
C LEU A 318 -66.90 -28.05 21.73
N ILE A 319 -67.92 -28.32 22.53
CA ILE A 319 -68.28 -27.53 23.70
C ILE A 319 -67.88 -28.29 24.96
N THR A 320 -66.93 -27.74 25.71
CA THR A 320 -66.44 -28.31 26.97
C THR A 320 -66.75 -27.36 28.11
N GLY A 321 -67.54 -27.81 29.10
CA GLY A 321 -67.76 -27.05 30.33
C GLY A 321 -66.48 -27.02 31.17
N LEU A 322 -66.05 -25.82 31.58
CA LEU A 322 -64.87 -25.62 32.44
C LEU A 322 -65.25 -25.36 33.91
N GLY A 323 -66.52 -25.10 34.19
CA GLY A 323 -67.06 -24.84 35.52
C GLY A 323 -67.87 -23.55 35.59
N SER A 324 -68.25 -23.17 36.81
CA SER A 324 -68.94 -21.91 37.16
C SER A 324 -68.15 -21.14 38.20
#